data_AF-A0A961YHP7-F1
#
_entry.id   AF-A0A961YHP7-F1
#
_cell.length_a   1.000
_cell.length_b   1.000
_cell.length_c   1.000
_cell.angle_alpha   90.00
_cell.angle_beta   90.00
_cell.angle_gamma   90.00
#
_symmetry.space_group_name_H-M   'P 1'
#
loop_
_entity.id
_entity.type
_entity.pdbx_description
1 polymer ?
#
loop_
_entity_poly.entity_id
_entity_poly.type
_entity_poly.pdbx_seq_one_letter_code
_entity_poly.pdbx_strand_id
1 'polypeptide(L)'
;MSTKFPIISVTGSSGAGTTSVRHTFEHIFRRENVNAAFVQGDAFHRYDREEMEAAMDAAATRGNQNFSHFGEEANLFAELEELFRCYSETGRGRTRVYVHDEEEARNVGAPMGCFTPWAEIPPDTDLLLYEGLHGAVITKDVNVARHADLK
;
A
#
# COMPACT_ATOMS: atom_id res chain seq x y z
N MET A 1 10.29 -8.85 13.45
CA MET A 1 10.00 -7.64 14.23
C MET A 1 11.26 -6.82 14.32
N SER A 2 11.22 -5.59 13.80
CA SER A 2 12.34 -4.67 13.84
C SER A 2 12.21 -3.79 15.06
N THR A 3 13.19 -3.84 15.96
CA THR A 3 13.27 -2.92 17.10
C THR A 3 13.68 -1.51 16.69
N LYS A 4 14.18 -1.32 15.45
CA LYS A 4 14.73 -0.03 14.98
C LYS A 4 13.81 0.69 13.99
N PHE A 5 13.12 -0.04 13.12
CA PHE A 5 12.24 0.51 12.08
C PHE A 5 10.88 -0.19 12.13
N PRO A 6 10.05 0.13 13.13
CA PRO A 6 8.77 -0.54 13.32
C PRO A 6 7.80 -0.25 12.18
N ILE A 7 6.96 -1.24 11.88
CA ILE A 7 5.90 -1.15 10.88
C ILE A 7 4.55 -1.34 11.55
N ILE A 8 3.67 -0.36 11.38
CA ILE A 8 2.25 -0.43 11.73
C ILE A 8 1.47 -0.68 10.44
N SER A 9 0.68 -1.75 10.42
CA SER A 9 -0.11 -2.14 9.25
C SER A 9 -1.60 -2.11 9.56
N VAL A 10 -2.31 -1.13 9.04
CA VAL A 10 -3.77 -1.04 9.13
C VAL A 10 -4.37 -1.74 7.91
N THR A 11 -4.99 -2.89 8.14
CA THR A 11 -5.55 -3.71 7.05
C THR A 11 -7.07 -3.62 6.99
N GLY A 12 -7.62 -3.27 5.82
CA GLY A 12 -9.06 -3.14 5.62
C GLY A 12 -9.42 -2.54 4.26
N SER A 13 -10.70 -2.60 3.88
CA SER A 13 -11.17 -2.01 2.63
C SER A 13 -11.21 -0.49 2.71
N SER A 14 -10.82 0.16 1.61
CA SER A 14 -11.01 1.62 1.45
C SER A 14 -12.48 1.98 1.71
N GLY A 15 -12.71 3.03 2.50
CA GLY A 15 -14.06 3.45 2.91
C GLY A 15 -14.66 2.71 4.12
N ALA A 16 -14.04 1.62 4.62
CA ALA A 16 -14.48 0.96 5.86
C ALA A 16 -13.91 1.61 7.14
N GLY A 17 -13.51 2.88 7.05
CA GLY A 17 -12.93 3.65 8.16
C GLY A 17 -11.40 3.61 8.24
N THR A 18 -10.70 2.94 7.32
CA THR A 18 -9.22 2.90 7.29
C THR A 18 -8.62 4.31 7.19
N THR A 19 -9.24 5.20 6.41
CA THR A 19 -8.80 6.60 6.27
C THR A 19 -8.99 7.37 7.58
N SER A 20 -10.06 7.09 8.33
CA SER A 20 -10.26 7.68 9.67
C SER A 20 -9.22 7.18 10.67
N VAL A 21 -8.84 5.90 10.57
CA VAL A 21 -7.74 5.32 11.37
C VAL A 21 -6.42 5.99 11.02
N ARG A 22 -6.12 6.18 9.72
CA ARG A 22 -4.95 6.92 9.27
C ARG A 22 -4.90 8.33 9.84
N HIS A 23 -5.97 9.12 9.74
CA HIS A 23 -6.02 10.47 10.31
C HIS A 23 -5.78 10.44 11.83
N THR A 24 -6.30 9.43 12.53
CA THR A 24 -6.06 9.26 13.97
C THR A 24 -4.58 9.03 14.27
N PHE A 25 -3.90 8.17 13.52
CA PHE A 25 -2.46 7.98 13.64
C PHE A 25 -1.67 9.24 13.29
N GLU A 26 -2.05 9.98 12.24
CA GLU A 26 -1.44 11.28 11.90
C GLU A 26 -1.51 12.26 13.07
N HIS A 27 -2.65 12.34 13.76
CA HIS A 27 -2.80 13.17 14.96
C HIS A 27 -1.91 12.69 16.12
N ILE A 28 -1.83 11.38 16.37
CA ILE A 28 -0.97 10.80 17.41
C ILE A 28 0.50 11.11 17.10
N PHE A 29 0.96 10.83 15.88
CA PHE A 29 2.35 11.05 15.48
C PHE A 29 2.73 12.52 15.55
N ARG A 30 1.83 13.42 15.15
CA ARG A 30 2.05 14.86 15.33
C ARG A 30 2.17 15.26 16.79
N ARG A 31 1.36 14.68 17.69
CA ARG A 31 1.38 14.99 19.13
C ARG A 31 2.65 14.47 19.80
N GLU A 32 3.09 13.27 19.41
CA GLU A 32 4.26 12.59 19.99
C GLU A 32 5.56 12.91 19.24
N ASN A 33 5.52 13.79 18.24
CA ASN A 33 6.66 14.19 17.41
C ASN A 33 7.37 13.00 16.74
N VAL A 34 6.57 12.12 16.14
CA VAL A 34 7.02 10.95 15.37
C VAL A 34 6.98 11.26 13.88
N ASN A 35 8.10 11.08 13.18
CA ASN A 35 8.21 11.23 11.73
C ASN A 35 7.85 9.90 11.03
N ALA A 36 6.61 9.76 10.58
CA ALA A 36 6.14 8.53 9.93
C ALA A 36 6.21 8.58 8.40
N ALA A 37 6.65 7.47 7.78
CA ALA A 37 6.43 7.21 6.37
C ALA A 37 5.00 6.67 6.17
N PHE A 38 4.21 7.28 5.28
CA PHE A 38 2.87 6.82 4.95
C PHE A 38 2.86 6.08 3.60
N VAL A 39 2.27 4.88 3.58
CA VAL A 39 2.12 4.08 2.36
C VAL A 39 0.68 3.62 2.22
N GLN A 40 0.08 3.90 1.06
CA GLN A 40 -1.25 3.40 0.68
C GLN A 40 -1.11 2.08 -0.09
N GLY A 41 -2.01 1.14 0.17
CA GLY A 41 -1.94 -0.21 -0.40
C GLY A 41 -2.26 -0.27 -1.89
N ASP A 42 -3.04 0.67 -2.40
CA ASP A 42 -3.33 0.81 -3.84
C ASP A 42 -2.07 1.08 -4.69
N ALA A 43 -1.01 1.64 -4.10
CA ALA A 43 0.30 1.76 -4.73
C ALA A 43 0.84 0.41 -5.23
N PHE A 44 0.36 -0.70 -4.66
CA PHE A 44 0.77 -2.06 -4.99
C PHE A 44 -0.27 -2.82 -5.81
N HIS A 45 -1.30 -2.15 -6.35
CA HIS A 45 -2.11 -2.74 -7.41
C HIS A 45 -1.23 -3.06 -8.62
N ARG A 46 -1.51 -4.18 -9.31
CA ARG A 46 -0.77 -4.59 -10.51
C ARG A 46 -1.14 -3.73 -11.72
N TYR A 47 -2.39 -3.32 -11.79
CA TYR A 47 -3.01 -2.67 -12.93
C TYR A 47 -3.50 -1.28 -12.57
N ASP A 48 -3.36 -0.36 -13.50
CA ASP A 48 -4.06 0.92 -13.42
C ASP A 48 -5.55 0.75 -13.71
N ARG A 49 -6.34 1.84 -13.75
CA ARG A 49 -7.79 1.75 -13.93
C ARG A 49 -8.19 1.05 -15.24
N GLU A 50 -7.62 1.47 -16.36
CA GLU A 50 -7.96 0.94 -17.68
C GLU A 50 -7.45 -0.50 -17.84
N GLU A 51 -6.23 -0.76 -17.36
CA GLU A 51 -5.65 -2.10 -17.36
C GLU A 51 -6.43 -3.08 -16.48
N MET A 52 -6.96 -2.64 -15.34
CA MET A 52 -7.75 -3.47 -14.44
C MET A 52 -9.08 -3.88 -15.08
N GLU A 53 -9.78 -2.92 -15.72
CA GLU A 53 -11.01 -3.19 -16.46
C GLU A 53 -10.75 -4.22 -17.57
N ALA A 54 -9.69 -4.02 -18.37
CA ALA A 54 -9.31 -4.97 -19.42
C ALA A 54 -8.93 -6.35 -18.85
N ALA A 55 -8.25 -6.41 -17.71
CA ALA A 55 -7.88 -7.66 -17.05
C ALA A 55 -9.11 -8.42 -16.53
N MET A 56 -10.07 -7.71 -15.94
CA MET A 56 -11.36 -8.25 -15.51
C MET A 56 -12.15 -8.83 -16.68
N ASP A 57 -12.28 -8.11 -17.79
CA ASP A 57 -13.00 -8.57 -18.99
C ASP A 57 -12.33 -9.81 -19.60
N ALA A 58 -11.00 -9.81 -19.66
CA ALA A 58 -10.24 -10.94 -20.17
C ALA A 58 -10.39 -12.18 -19.25
N ALA A 59 -10.44 -11.98 -17.93
CA ALA A 59 -10.68 -13.06 -16.97
C ALA A 59 -12.11 -13.61 -17.11
N ALA A 60 -13.11 -12.74 -17.23
CA ALA A 60 -14.50 -13.12 -17.43
C ALA A 60 -14.70 -13.93 -18.72
N THR A 61 -14.05 -13.52 -19.81
CA THR A 61 -14.05 -14.25 -21.10
C THR A 61 -13.46 -15.66 -20.98
N ARG A 62 -12.47 -15.84 -20.10
CA ARG A 62 -11.89 -17.16 -19.76
C ARG A 62 -12.73 -17.95 -18.74
N GLY A 63 -13.88 -17.43 -18.32
CA GLY A 63 -14.78 -18.06 -17.34
C GLY A 63 -14.44 -17.78 -15.88
N ASN A 64 -13.47 -16.92 -15.58
CA ASN A 64 -13.15 -16.51 -14.21
C ASN A 64 -13.92 -15.22 -13.86
N GLN A 65 -14.97 -15.34 -13.06
CA GLN A 65 -15.80 -14.23 -12.58
C GLN A 65 -15.32 -13.64 -11.24
N ASN A 66 -14.22 -14.15 -10.68
CA ASN A 66 -13.76 -13.80 -9.33
C ASN A 66 -12.53 -12.87 -9.33
N PHE A 67 -12.03 -12.49 -10.50
CA PHE A 67 -10.88 -11.59 -10.62
C PHE A 67 -11.24 -10.20 -10.08
N SER A 68 -10.51 -9.73 -9.06
CA SER A 68 -10.80 -8.46 -8.36
C SER A 68 -9.58 -7.95 -7.61
N HIS A 69 -9.64 -6.69 -7.13
CA HIS A 69 -8.61 -6.09 -6.29
C HIS A 69 -8.31 -6.84 -4.98
N PHE A 70 -9.19 -7.76 -4.55
CA PHE A 70 -8.92 -8.57 -3.36
C PHE A 70 -7.92 -9.70 -3.62
N GLY A 71 -7.82 -10.16 -4.87
CA GLY A 71 -7.01 -11.32 -5.26
C GLY A 71 -5.53 -11.01 -5.45
N GLU A 72 -4.69 -12.01 -5.27
CA GLU A 72 -3.23 -11.94 -5.50
C GLU A 72 -2.88 -11.54 -6.94
N GLU A 73 -3.68 -11.97 -7.91
CA GLU A 73 -3.46 -11.71 -9.34
C GLU A 73 -3.52 -10.21 -9.68
N ALA A 74 -4.34 -9.43 -8.96
CA ALA A 74 -4.50 -7.99 -9.18
C ALA A 74 -3.51 -7.14 -8.36
N ASN A 75 -2.58 -7.76 -7.62
CA ASN A 75 -1.68 -7.08 -6.69
C ASN A 75 -0.21 -7.51 -6.85
N LEU A 76 0.67 -6.66 -6.35
CA LEU A 76 2.13 -6.80 -6.32
C LEU A 76 2.58 -7.20 -4.91
N PHE A 77 2.17 -8.37 -4.43
CA PHE A 77 2.44 -8.81 -3.06
C PHE A 77 3.92 -9.02 -2.76
N ALA A 78 4.71 -9.50 -3.73
CA ALA A 78 6.14 -9.65 -3.56
C ALA A 78 6.83 -8.29 -3.36
N GLU A 79 6.41 -7.28 -4.12
CA GLU A 79 6.90 -5.91 -3.98
C GLU A 79 6.45 -5.27 -2.66
N LEU A 80 5.24 -5.58 -2.19
CA LEU A 80 4.74 -5.14 -0.89
C LEU A 80 5.55 -5.76 0.26
N GLU A 81 5.82 -7.07 0.20
CA GLU A 81 6.70 -7.74 1.17
C GLU A 81 8.10 -7.17 1.13
N GLU A 82 8.63 -6.88 -0.06
CA GLU A 82 9.94 -6.29 -0.23
C GLU A 82 10.03 -4.88 0.39
N LEU A 83 8.99 -4.05 0.25
CA LEU A 83 8.88 -2.79 0.97
C LEU A 83 8.96 -3.00 2.49
N PHE A 84 8.13 -3.90 3.03
CA PHE A 84 8.08 -4.16 4.47
C PHE A 84 9.42 -4.71 4.99
N ARG A 85 10.02 -5.63 4.25
CA ARG A 85 11.32 -6.21 4.57
C ARG A 85 12.41 -5.14 4.58
N CYS A 86 12.56 -4.40 3.47
CA CYS A 86 13.56 -3.33 3.34
C CYS A 86 13.40 -2.26 4.42
N TYR A 87 12.17 -1.85 4.70
CA TYR A 87 11.91 -0.85 5.73
C TYR A 87 12.33 -1.36 7.10
N SER A 88 11.90 -2.58 7.46
CA SER A 88 12.23 -3.18 8.75
C SER A 88 13.74 -3.34 8.98
N GLU A 89 14.52 -3.54 7.90
CA GLU A 89 15.98 -3.71 7.96
C GLU A 89 16.76 -2.38 7.92
N THR A 90 16.28 -1.41 7.12
CA THR A 90 17.10 -0.24 6.71
C THR A 90 16.42 1.12 6.88
N GLY A 91 15.11 1.15 7.17
CA GLY A 91 14.31 2.37 7.18
C GLY A 91 14.06 2.95 5.78
N ARG A 92 14.33 2.17 4.73
CA ARG A 92 14.18 2.57 3.32
C ARG A 92 13.24 1.64 2.58
N GLY A 93 12.75 2.11 1.44
CA GLY A 93 11.84 1.37 0.60
C GLY A 93 11.33 2.23 -0.54
N ARG A 94 10.54 1.64 -1.44
CA ARG A 94 9.95 2.35 -2.57
C ARG A 94 8.45 2.22 -2.54
N THR A 95 7.79 3.30 -2.92
CA THR A 95 6.34 3.36 -3.10
C THR A 95 6.03 4.14 -4.37
N ARG A 96 4.77 4.12 -4.78
CA ARG A 96 4.18 5.02 -5.77
C ARG A 96 2.84 5.52 -5.25
N VAL A 97 2.19 6.37 -6.03
CA VAL A 97 0.86 6.88 -5.74
C VAL A 97 -0.07 6.40 -6.84
N TYR A 98 -1.19 5.82 -6.47
CA TYR A 98 -2.31 5.59 -7.39
C TYR A 98 -3.27 6.77 -7.25
N VAL A 99 -3.48 7.51 -8.34
CA VAL A 99 -4.19 8.79 -8.28
C VAL A 99 -5.69 8.57 -8.28
N HIS A 100 -6.37 8.97 -7.20
CA HIS A 100 -7.81 8.73 -7.03
C HIS A 100 -8.69 9.82 -7.62
N ASP A 101 -8.26 11.07 -7.53
CA ASP A 101 -9.06 12.24 -7.90
C ASP A 101 -8.25 13.34 -8.59
N GLU A 102 -8.95 14.39 -9.04
CA GLU A 102 -8.35 15.51 -9.76
C GLU A 102 -7.44 16.39 -8.89
N GLU A 103 -7.69 16.45 -7.58
CA GLU A 103 -6.84 17.24 -6.69
C GLU A 103 -5.48 16.56 -6.52
N GLU A 104 -5.49 15.27 -6.27
CA GLU A 104 -4.27 14.45 -6.23
C GLU A 104 -3.55 14.50 -7.58
N ALA A 105 -4.27 14.37 -8.69
CA ALA A 105 -3.71 14.48 -10.04
C ALA A 105 -2.93 15.79 -10.25
N ARG A 106 -3.49 16.92 -9.78
CA ARG A 106 -2.80 18.22 -9.83
C ARG A 106 -1.57 18.27 -8.92
N ASN A 107 -1.65 17.68 -7.73
CA ASN A 107 -0.58 17.72 -6.73
C ASN A 107 0.63 16.86 -7.15
N VAL A 108 0.38 15.69 -7.73
CA VAL A 108 1.45 14.73 -8.10
C VAL A 108 1.84 14.78 -9.58
N GLY A 109 1.03 15.45 -10.42
CA GLY A 109 1.30 15.61 -11.85
C GLY A 109 1.09 14.35 -12.68
N ALA A 110 0.18 13.45 -12.27
CA ALA A 110 -0.18 12.25 -13.00
C ALA A 110 -1.70 12.16 -13.20
N PRO A 111 -2.21 11.54 -14.30
CA PRO A 111 -3.63 11.43 -14.53
C PRO A 111 -4.35 10.59 -13.47
N MET A 112 -5.61 10.92 -13.18
CA MET A 112 -6.48 10.09 -12.34
C MET A 112 -6.60 8.67 -12.91
N GLY A 113 -6.52 7.67 -12.03
CA GLY A 113 -6.56 6.26 -12.39
C GLY A 113 -5.23 5.69 -12.85
N CYS A 114 -4.15 6.48 -12.87
CA CYS A 114 -2.80 6.03 -13.20
C CYS A 114 -1.90 6.00 -11.96
N PHE A 115 -0.73 5.36 -12.11
CA PHE A 115 0.32 5.41 -11.10
C PHE A 115 1.35 6.49 -11.39
N THR A 116 1.89 7.09 -10.34
CA THR A 116 3.17 7.79 -10.43
C THR A 116 4.34 6.80 -10.56
N PRO A 117 5.52 7.25 -11.02
CA PRO A 117 6.73 6.43 -10.98
C PRO A 117 7.10 6.03 -9.54
N TRP A 118 7.70 4.85 -9.40
CA TRP A 118 8.24 4.39 -8.11
C TRP A 118 9.32 5.34 -7.57
N ALA A 119 9.08 5.89 -6.39
CA ALA A 119 9.98 6.77 -5.65
C ALA A 119 10.42 6.15 -4.33
N GLU A 120 11.56 6.59 -3.80
CA GLU A 120 11.96 6.24 -2.43
C GLU A 120 10.97 6.88 -1.43
N ILE A 121 10.66 6.16 -0.36
CA ILE A 121 9.96 6.75 0.80
C ILE A 121 10.85 7.83 1.45
N PRO A 122 10.27 8.77 2.22
CA PRO A 122 11.06 9.77 2.93
C PRO A 122 12.13 9.13 3.83
N PRO A 123 13.38 9.64 3.82
CA PRO A 123 14.42 9.18 4.72
C PRO A 123 14.16 9.64 6.16
N ASP A 124 14.96 9.13 7.10
CA ASP A 124 14.96 9.54 8.51
C ASP A 124 13.60 9.46 9.20
N THR A 125 12.81 8.45 8.83
CA THR A 125 11.51 8.15 9.44
C THR A 125 11.68 7.22 10.64
N ASP A 126 10.86 7.47 11.67
CA ASP A 126 10.82 6.70 12.92
C ASP A 126 10.03 5.40 12.74
N LEU A 127 9.04 5.38 11.85
CA LEU A 127 8.20 4.22 11.55
C LEU A 127 7.54 4.32 10.17
N LEU A 128 7.04 3.18 9.68
CA LEU A 128 6.16 3.12 8.50
C LEU A 128 4.74 2.78 8.93
N LEU A 129 3.79 3.57 8.45
CA LEU A 129 2.36 3.29 8.52
C LEU A 129 1.86 2.86 7.15
N TYR A 130 1.45 1.60 7.03
CA TYR A 130 0.74 1.07 5.88
C TYR A 130 -0.77 1.12 6.11
N GLU A 131 -1.52 1.55 5.10
CA GLU A 131 -2.99 1.48 5.06
C GLU A 131 -3.43 0.80 3.76
N GLY A 132 -4.16 -0.31 3.84
CA GLY A 132 -4.69 -0.95 2.64
C GLY A 132 -5.29 -2.33 2.88
N LEU A 133 -5.64 -3.04 1.81
CA LEU A 133 -6.33 -4.33 1.90
C LEU A 133 -5.42 -5.47 2.40
N HIS A 134 -4.11 -5.40 2.18
CA HIS A 134 -3.24 -6.58 2.18
C HIS A 134 -2.03 -6.49 3.12
N GLY A 135 -2.04 -5.58 4.09
CA GLY A 135 -0.91 -5.36 5.01
C GLY A 135 -0.60 -6.55 5.94
N ALA A 136 -1.51 -7.51 6.03
CA ALA A 136 -1.34 -8.76 6.77
C ALA A 136 -1.46 -10.01 5.89
N VAL A 137 -1.26 -9.89 4.56
CA VAL A 137 -1.40 -11.03 3.65
C VAL A 137 -0.32 -12.10 3.89
N ILE A 138 -0.74 -13.36 3.79
CA ILE A 138 0.13 -14.53 3.77
C ILE A 138 -0.36 -15.43 2.64
N THR A 139 0.51 -15.68 1.67
CA THR A 139 0.29 -16.63 0.58
C THR A 139 1.31 -17.78 0.69
N LYS A 140 1.39 -18.65 -0.32
CA LYS A 140 2.40 -19.71 -0.33
C LYS A 140 3.82 -19.14 -0.52
N ASP A 141 3.94 -18.03 -1.23
CA ASP A 141 5.22 -17.45 -1.66
C ASP A 141 5.58 -16.18 -0.87
N VAL A 142 4.58 -15.49 -0.30
CA VAL A 142 4.73 -14.17 0.33
C VAL A 142 4.19 -14.17 1.77
N ASN A 143 4.88 -13.53 2.71
CA ASN A 143 4.41 -13.30 4.07
C ASN A 143 4.70 -11.87 4.55
N VAL A 144 3.85 -10.92 4.17
CA VAL A 144 3.93 -9.52 4.60
C VAL A 144 3.75 -9.40 6.12
N ALA A 145 2.83 -10.18 6.68
CA ALA A 145 2.43 -10.10 8.08
C ALA A 145 3.57 -10.29 9.09
N ARG A 146 4.63 -11.02 8.72
CA ARG A 146 5.79 -11.30 9.59
C ARG A 146 6.66 -10.06 9.84
N HIS A 147 6.56 -9.05 8.97
CA HIS A 147 7.35 -7.82 9.04
C HIS A 147 6.67 -6.72 9.84
N ALA A 148 5.34 -6.75 9.97
CA ALA A 148 4.58 -5.78 10.76
C ALA A 148 4.66 -6.05 12.27
N ASP A 149 5.02 -5.04 13.05
CA ASP A 149 5.11 -5.09 14.51
C ASP A 149 3.75 -4.85 15.18
N LEU A 150 2.86 -4.09 14.53
CA LEU A 150 1.45 -3.92 14.90
C LEU A 150 0.56 -4.13 13.66
N LYS A 151 -0.52 -4.91 13.83
CA LYS A 151 -1.49 -5.28 12.79
C LYS A 151 -2.91 -5.10 13.32
#